data_AF-A0A2V7TMM7-F1
#
_entry.id   AF-A0A2V7TMM7-F1
#
_cell.length_a   1.000
_cell.length_b   1.000
_cell.length_c   1.000
_cell.angle_alpha   90.00
_cell.angle_beta   90.00
_cell.angle_gamma   90.00
#
_symmetry.space_group_name_H-M   'P 1'
#
loop_
_entity.id
_entity.type
_entity.pdbx_description
1 polymer ?
#
loop_
_entity_poly.entity_id
_entity_poly.type
_entity_poly.pdbx_seq_one_letter_code
_entity_poly.pdbx_strand_id
1 'polypeptide(L)'
;LPRRSLFSRKVAGAATDEQAVAANADTVFLVCGLDGDFNPRRIERALVLAAESGAEPVVVLTKADLCEDPLARQEEVRRIAPAVTVLVASSVTGEGLAALSAYAGPGLTVALVGSSGVGKSTLVNRLLGRDVLPTA
;
A
#
# COMPACT_ATOMS: atom_id res chain seq x y z
N LEU A 1 20.12 -18.33 10.29
CA LEU A 1 19.92 -17.94 8.87
C LEU A 1 20.27 -16.45 8.71
N PRO A 2 21.06 -16.05 7.71
CA PRO A 2 21.43 -14.64 7.53
C PRO A 2 20.23 -13.82 7.02
N ARG A 3 20.13 -12.55 7.45
CA ARG A 3 18.99 -11.66 7.15
C ARG A 3 19.06 -11.13 5.71
N ARG A 4 17.91 -11.03 5.03
CA ARG A 4 17.80 -10.63 3.61
C ARG A 4 17.50 -9.14 3.37
N SER A 5 16.98 -8.41 4.36
CA SER A 5 16.89 -6.95 4.34
C SER A 5 17.02 -6.37 5.74
N LEU A 6 17.56 -5.14 5.86
CA LEU A 6 17.79 -4.45 7.13
C LEU A 6 17.42 -2.97 6.98
N PHE A 7 16.44 -2.53 7.77
CA PHE A 7 16.00 -1.13 7.84
C PHE A 7 16.77 -0.41 8.95
N SER A 8 17.51 0.66 8.63
CA SER A 8 18.18 1.48 9.65
C SER A 8 18.65 2.84 9.12
N ARG A 9 18.18 3.95 9.74
CA ARG A 9 19.06 5.07 10.09
C ARG A 9 18.53 5.97 11.22
N LYS A 10 19.49 6.54 11.96
CA LYS A 10 19.44 7.38 13.17
C LYS A 10 18.60 8.67 13.04
N VAL A 11 17.99 9.05 14.16
CA VAL A 11 17.02 10.14 14.35
C VAL A 11 17.69 11.49 14.68
N ALA A 12 17.09 12.57 14.16
CA ALA A 12 16.86 13.80 14.91
C ALA A 12 15.62 14.54 14.35
N GLY A 13 14.56 14.69 15.17
CA GLY A 13 13.51 15.70 14.97
C GLY A 13 12.07 15.20 14.82
N ALA A 14 11.27 15.46 15.86
CA ALA A 14 9.81 15.63 15.97
C ALA A 14 8.87 14.95 14.94
N ALA A 15 8.12 13.96 15.45
CA ALA A 15 6.78 13.54 15.01
C ALA A 15 6.59 13.33 13.49
N THR A 16 7.05 12.18 13.01
CA THR A 16 6.39 11.47 11.91
C THR A 16 6.31 10.03 12.38
N ASP A 17 5.09 9.48 12.49
CA ASP A 17 4.83 8.13 12.97
C ASP A 17 5.87 7.13 12.45
N GLU A 18 6.79 6.78 13.36
CA GLU A 18 7.77 5.72 13.17
C GLU A 18 7.00 4.41 13.09
N GLN A 19 6.78 3.90 11.88
CA GLN A 19 6.55 2.48 11.69
C GLN A 19 7.42 1.99 10.55
N ALA A 20 8.67 1.62 10.88
CA ALA A 20 9.25 0.46 10.22
C ALA A 20 8.28 -0.73 10.48
N VAL A 21 8.17 -1.79 9.67
CA VAL A 21 9.15 -2.87 9.58
C VAL A 21 8.49 -3.93 8.69
N ALA A 22 8.98 -4.14 7.47
CA ALA A 22 8.73 -5.39 6.76
C ALA A 22 10.07 -5.95 6.29
N ALA A 23 10.74 -6.68 7.18
CA ALA A 23 11.86 -7.52 6.77
C ALA A 23 11.28 -8.79 6.14
N ASN A 24 11.77 -9.19 4.96
CA ASN A 24 11.31 -10.35 4.17
C ASN A 24 9.90 -10.23 3.55
N ALA A 25 9.42 -9.04 3.22
CA ALA A 25 8.28 -8.91 2.31
C ALA A 25 8.75 -8.97 0.85
N ASP A 26 8.02 -9.68 0.01
CA ASP A 26 8.22 -9.70 -1.44
C ASP A 26 7.64 -8.43 -2.06
N THR A 27 6.48 -7.98 -1.54
CA THR A 27 5.76 -6.81 -2.04
C THR A 27 5.33 -5.89 -0.89
N VAL A 28 5.42 -4.58 -1.11
CA VAL A 28 4.87 -3.56 -0.22
C VAL A 28 3.73 -2.83 -0.93
N PHE A 29 2.51 -3.02 -0.42
CA PHE A 29 1.34 -2.25 -0.81
C PHE A 29 1.33 -0.90 -0.10
N LEU A 30 1.55 0.17 -0.85
CA LEU A 30 1.34 1.54 -0.39
C LEU A 30 -0.14 1.90 -0.59
N VAL A 31 -0.91 1.74 0.48
CA VAL A 31 -2.35 1.90 0.48
C VAL A 31 -2.74 3.35 0.73
N CYS A 32 -3.52 3.93 -0.17
CA CYS A 32 -3.99 5.31 -0.09
C CYS A 32 -5.49 5.36 -0.40
N GLY A 33 -6.27 5.95 0.50
CA GLY A 33 -7.71 6.08 0.34
C GLY A 33 -8.09 7.24 -0.59
N LEU A 34 -9.04 7.00 -1.49
CA LEU A 34 -9.64 8.02 -2.35
C LEU A 34 -10.82 8.77 -1.69
N ASP A 35 -10.84 8.81 -0.35
CA ASP A 35 -11.83 9.46 0.51
C ASP A 35 -11.29 10.76 1.15
N GLY A 36 -10.38 11.44 0.44
CA GLY A 36 -9.72 12.66 0.91
C GLY A 36 -8.32 12.45 1.49
N ASP A 37 -7.83 11.21 1.62
CA ASP A 37 -6.44 10.93 2.03
C ASP A 37 -5.44 10.98 0.85
N PHE A 38 -5.92 11.08 -0.39
CA PHE A 38 -5.09 11.10 -1.59
C PHE A 38 -4.06 12.25 -1.59
N ASN A 39 -2.77 11.88 -1.51
CA ASN A 39 -1.66 12.83 -1.47
C ASN A 39 -0.46 12.32 -2.28
N PRO A 40 -0.26 12.82 -3.52
CA PRO A 40 0.84 12.38 -4.40
C PRO A 40 2.23 12.55 -3.78
N ARG A 41 2.48 13.64 -3.03
CA ARG A 41 3.78 13.87 -2.36
C ARG A 41 4.06 12.86 -1.25
N ARG A 42 3.02 12.43 -0.53
CA ARG A 42 3.14 11.37 0.48
C ARG A 42 3.45 10.02 -0.18
N ILE A 43 2.79 9.72 -1.30
CA ILE A 43 3.03 8.51 -2.09
C ILE A 43 4.48 8.48 -2.60
N GLU A 44 4.94 9.57 -3.23
CA GLU A 44 6.32 9.70 -3.73
C GLU A 44 7.35 9.41 -2.64
N ARG A 45 7.21 10.03 -1.46
CA ARG A 45 8.10 9.78 -0.32
C ARG A 45 8.06 8.33 0.16
N ALA A 46 6.88 7.74 0.23
CA ALA A 46 6.73 6.35 0.66
C ALA A 46 7.34 5.36 -0.35
N LEU A 47 7.29 5.68 -1.65
CA LEU A 47 7.93 4.88 -2.70
C LEU A 47 9.45 4.85 -2.58
N VAL A 48 10.08 5.98 -2.25
CA VAL A 48 11.53 6.02 -1.99
C VAL A 48 11.89 5.07 -0.85
N LEU A 49 11.15 5.12 0.26
CA LEU A 49 11.39 4.25 1.42
C LEU A 49 11.12 2.77 1.10
N ALA A 50 10.10 2.46 0.30
CA ALA A 50 9.80 1.10 -0.11
C ALA A 50 10.89 0.54 -1.03
N ALA A 51 11.41 1.33 -1.97
CA ALA A 51 12.49 0.93 -2.86
C ALA A 51 13.79 0.59 -2.09
N GLU A 52 14.09 1.31 -1.01
CA GLU A 52 15.25 1.03 -0.14
C GLU A 52 15.12 -0.31 0.62
N SER A 53 13.91 -0.87 0.74
CA SER A 53 13.68 -2.13 1.45
C SER A 53 14.04 -3.39 0.65
N GLY A 54 14.16 -3.26 -0.68
CA GLY A 54 14.34 -4.37 -1.61
C GLY A 54 13.05 -5.13 -1.98
N ALA A 55 11.90 -4.76 -1.39
CA ALA A 55 10.59 -5.28 -1.78
C ALA A 55 10.03 -4.53 -3.00
N GLU A 56 9.17 -5.17 -3.79
CA GLU A 56 8.47 -4.53 -4.91
C GLU A 56 7.38 -3.58 -4.38
N PRO A 57 7.43 -2.26 -4.65
CA PRO A 57 6.36 -1.36 -4.27
C PRO A 57 5.20 -1.43 -5.26
N VAL A 58 3.98 -1.50 -4.73
CA VAL A 58 2.73 -1.36 -5.50
C VAL A 58 1.87 -0.32 -4.81
N VAL A 59 1.42 0.70 -5.54
CA VAL A 59 0.47 1.69 -5.01
C VAL A 59 -0.95 1.15 -5.17
N VAL A 60 -1.72 1.16 -4.09
CA VAL A 60 -3.11 0.71 -4.07
C VAL A 60 -4.00 1.88 -3.68
N LEU A 61 -4.76 2.39 -4.64
CA LEU A 61 -5.76 3.44 -4.45
C LEU A 61 -7.09 2.79 -4.05
N THR A 62 -7.38 2.78 -2.75
CA THR A 62 -8.56 2.15 -2.17
C THR A 62 -9.75 3.09 -2.13
N LYS A 63 -10.94 2.55 -1.83
CA LYS A 63 -12.20 3.30 -1.73
C LYS A 63 -12.55 4.02 -3.04
N ALA A 64 -12.27 3.38 -4.17
CA ALA A 64 -12.56 3.91 -5.49
C ALA A 64 -14.06 4.26 -5.70
N ASP A 65 -14.95 3.58 -4.96
CA ASP A 65 -16.38 3.86 -4.92
C ASP A 65 -16.75 5.26 -4.39
N LEU A 66 -15.84 5.93 -3.69
CA LEU A 66 -16.03 7.28 -3.14
C LEU A 66 -15.39 8.37 -4.01
N CYS A 67 -14.78 8.02 -5.14
CA CYS A 67 -14.05 8.93 -5.99
C CYS A 67 -14.72 9.05 -7.36
N GLU A 68 -14.95 10.28 -7.80
CA GLU A 68 -15.59 10.55 -9.09
C GLU A 68 -14.72 10.09 -10.28
N ASP A 69 -13.39 10.26 -10.18
CA ASP A 69 -12.46 9.86 -11.22
C ASP A 69 -11.20 9.18 -10.64
N PRO A 70 -11.30 7.88 -10.29
CA PRO A 70 -10.17 7.10 -9.78
C PRO A 70 -9.04 6.96 -10.81
N LEU A 71 -9.35 6.98 -12.11
CA LEU A 71 -8.37 6.82 -13.18
C LEU A 71 -7.50 8.06 -13.33
N ALA A 72 -8.06 9.26 -13.19
CA ALA A 72 -7.25 10.49 -13.13
C ALA A 72 -6.28 10.46 -11.95
N ARG A 73 -6.72 9.95 -10.78
CA ARG A 73 -5.84 9.78 -9.60
C ARG A 73 -4.74 8.76 -9.86
N GLN A 74 -5.05 7.67 -10.54
CA GLN A 74 -4.08 6.67 -10.98
C GLN A 74 -3.02 7.30 -11.90
N GLU A 75 -3.43 8.10 -12.88
CA GLU A 75 -2.53 8.80 -13.80
C GLU A 75 -1.66 9.86 -13.11
N GLU A 76 -2.19 10.55 -12.10
CA GLU A 76 -1.39 11.42 -11.23
C GLU A 76 -0.24 10.66 -10.56
N VAL A 77 -0.50 9.46 -10.04
CA VAL A 77 0.55 8.62 -9.45
C VAL A 77 1.52 8.09 -10.51
N ARG A 78 1.03 7.65 -11.68
CA ARG A 78 1.90 7.17 -12.76
C ARG A 78 2.85 8.25 -13.27
N ARG A 79 2.44 9.52 -13.29
CA ARG A 79 3.32 10.64 -13.68
C ARG A 79 4.48 10.84 -12.71
N ILE A 80 4.28 10.66 -11.41
CA ILE A 80 5.35 10.79 -10.41
C ILE A 80 6.19 9.51 -10.29
N ALA A 81 5.62 8.35 -10.59
CA ALA A 81 6.29 7.06 -10.47
C ALA A 81 5.97 6.13 -11.66
N PRO A 82 6.54 6.38 -12.86
CA PRO A 82 6.18 5.65 -14.08
C PRO A 82 6.53 4.16 -14.05
N ALA A 83 7.52 3.77 -13.25
CA ALA A 83 7.99 2.39 -13.12
C ALA A 83 7.22 1.58 -12.05
N VAL A 84 6.25 2.20 -11.36
CA VAL A 84 5.54 1.58 -10.23
C VAL A 84 4.15 1.16 -10.67
N THR A 85 3.76 -0.06 -10.31
CA THR A 85 2.40 -0.53 -10.51
C THR A 85 1.44 0.24 -9.61
N VAL A 86 0.40 0.82 -10.22
CA VAL A 86 -0.68 1.52 -9.51
C VAL A 86 -2.00 0.81 -9.79
N LEU A 87 -2.64 0.30 -8.74
CA LEU A 87 -3.92 -0.40 -8.82
C LEU A 87 -5.01 0.44 -8.14
N VAL A 88 -6.18 0.47 -8.76
CA VAL A 88 -7.40 1.05 -8.17
C VAL A 88 -8.24 -0.10 -7.63
N ALA A 89 -8.78 0.07 -6.42
CA ALA A 89 -9.58 -0.96 -5.78
C ALA A 89 -10.71 -0.38 -4.91
N SER A 90 -11.79 -1.15 -4.80
CA SER A 90 -12.85 -0.92 -3.84
C SER A 90 -13.21 -2.22 -3.13
N SER A 91 -13.17 -2.19 -1.79
CA SER A 91 -13.64 -3.30 -0.97
C SER A 91 -15.17 -3.39 -0.87
N VAL A 92 -15.87 -2.39 -1.39
CA VAL A 92 -17.35 -2.31 -1.47
C VAL A 92 -17.83 -2.95 -2.77
N THR A 93 -17.27 -2.55 -3.91
CA THR A 93 -17.68 -3.06 -5.23
C THR A 93 -16.95 -4.34 -5.62
N GLY A 94 -15.80 -4.61 -5.01
CA GLY A 94 -14.92 -5.74 -5.36
C GLY A 94 -13.95 -5.42 -6.50
N GLU A 95 -14.00 -4.22 -7.07
CA GLU A 95 -13.09 -3.77 -8.12
C GLU A 95 -11.62 -3.87 -7.65
N GLY A 96 -10.75 -4.34 -8.56
CA GLY A 96 -9.31 -4.41 -8.33
C GLY A 96 -8.84 -5.55 -7.40
N LEU A 97 -9.74 -6.19 -6.64
CA LEU A 97 -9.36 -7.22 -5.66
C LEU A 97 -8.72 -8.46 -6.30
N ALA A 98 -9.18 -8.86 -7.49
CA ALA A 98 -8.60 -9.98 -8.23
C ALA A 98 -7.14 -9.70 -8.64
N ALA A 99 -6.86 -8.47 -9.09
CA ALA A 99 -5.49 -8.05 -9.44
C ALA A 99 -4.58 -8.02 -8.20
N LEU A 100 -5.09 -7.54 -7.07
CA LEU A 100 -4.35 -7.54 -5.80
C LEU A 100 -4.06 -8.94 -5.27
N SER A 101 -4.99 -9.89 -5.47
CA SER A 101 -4.83 -11.28 -5.03
C SER A 101 -3.67 -11.99 -5.72
N ALA A 102 -3.27 -11.55 -6.92
CA ALA A 102 -2.11 -12.10 -7.62
C ALA A 102 -0.78 -11.90 -6.86
N TYR A 103 -0.69 -10.89 -6.00
CA TYR A 103 0.48 -10.63 -5.16
C TYR A 103 0.47 -11.42 -3.84
N ALA A 104 -0.69 -11.97 -3.44
CA ALA A 104 -0.89 -12.67 -2.17
C ALA A 104 -0.96 -14.20 -2.33
N GLY A 105 -0.27 -14.74 -3.34
CA GLY A 105 -0.22 -16.17 -3.63
C GLY A 105 0.58 -16.98 -2.60
N PRO A 106 0.51 -18.33 -2.65
CA PRO A 106 1.26 -19.19 -1.73
C PRO A 106 2.76 -18.90 -1.75
N GLY A 107 3.34 -18.67 -0.56
CA GLY A 107 4.77 -18.40 -0.40
C GLY A 107 5.18 -16.94 -0.61
N LEU A 108 4.24 -16.06 -0.98
CA LEU A 108 4.48 -14.62 -1.09
C LEU A 108 4.06 -13.90 0.20
N THR A 109 4.86 -12.92 0.59
CA THR A 109 4.62 -12.08 1.76
C THR A 109 4.38 -10.63 1.31
N VAL A 110 3.18 -10.12 1.60
CA VAL A 110 2.79 -8.74 1.29
C VAL A 110 2.66 -7.93 2.57
N ALA A 111 3.32 -6.77 2.62
CA ALA A 111 3.14 -5.79 3.68
C ALA A 111 2.25 -4.64 3.21
N LEU A 112 1.33 -4.16 4.05
CA LEU A 112 0.47 -3.01 3.75
C LEU A 112 0.88 -1.81 4.60
N VAL A 113 1.17 -0.69 3.96
CA VAL A 113 1.60 0.57 4.58
C VAL A 113 0.72 1.70 4.11
N GLY A 114 0.30 2.59 5.02
CA GLY A 114 -0.57 3.72 4.69
C GLY A 114 -1.22 4.33 5.94
N SER A 115 -1.86 5.48 5.80
CA SER A 115 -2.51 6.21 6.89
C SER A 115 -3.57 5.36 7.62
N SER A 116 -3.91 5.71 8.85
CA SER A 116 -5.07 5.11 9.53
C SER A 116 -6.35 5.36 8.72
N GLY A 117 -7.29 4.41 8.72
CA GLY A 117 -8.57 4.57 8.04
C GLY A 117 -8.58 4.36 6.52
N VAL A 118 -7.44 4.26 5.82
CA VAL A 118 -7.39 4.09 4.34
C VAL A 118 -7.91 2.75 3.82
N GLY A 119 -8.34 1.84 4.69
CA GLY A 119 -8.92 0.55 4.30
C GLY A 119 -7.96 -0.64 4.30
N LYS A 120 -6.79 -0.55 4.97
CA LYS A 120 -5.82 -1.66 5.07
C LYS A 120 -6.43 -2.93 5.67
N SER A 121 -7.06 -2.84 6.85
CA SER A 121 -7.66 -4.01 7.53
C SER A 121 -8.78 -4.64 6.70
N THR A 122 -9.64 -3.79 6.11
CA THR A 122 -10.69 -4.24 5.19
C THR A 122 -10.11 -4.97 3.99
N LEU A 123 -9.03 -4.43 3.39
CA LEU A 123 -8.37 -5.08 2.25
C LEU A 123 -7.79 -6.45 2.63
N VAL A 124 -7.17 -6.58 3.80
CA VAL A 124 -6.69 -7.88 4.32
C VAL A 124 -7.83 -8.88 4.45
N ASN A 125 -8.94 -8.49 5.07
CA ASN A 125 -10.11 -9.37 5.22
C ASN A 125 -10.65 -9.83 3.86
N ARG A 126 -10.71 -8.91 2.88
CA ARG A 126 -11.16 -9.21 1.52
C ARG A 126 -10.22 -10.17 0.80
N LEU A 127 -8.90 -9.96 0.88
CA LEU A 127 -7.91 -10.85 0.26
C LEU A 127 -7.88 -12.24 0.90
N LEU A 128 -8.19 -12.34 2.20
CA LEU A 128 -8.28 -13.63 2.90
C LEU A 128 -9.64 -14.31 2.75
N GLY A 129 -10.64 -13.61 2.22
CA GLY A 129 -12.03 -14.10 2.12
C GLY A 129 -12.72 -14.31 3.47
N ARG A 130 -12.21 -13.71 4.56
CA ARG A 130 -12.74 -13.83 5.92
C ARG A 130 -12.36 -12.65 6.79
N ASP A 131 -13.19 -12.31 7.76
CA ASP A 131 -12.94 -11.22 8.70
C ASP A 131 -11.99 -11.66 9.82
N VAL A 132 -10.71 -11.30 9.71
CA VAL A 132 -9.66 -11.62 10.69
C VAL A 132 -9.16 -10.40 11.46
N LEU A 133 -9.31 -9.21 10.88
CA LEU A 133 -8.95 -7.94 11.51
C LEU A 133 -10.21 -7.12 11.81
N PRO A 134 -10.23 -6.39 12.94
CA PRO A 134 -11.30 -5.44 13.22
C PRO A 134 -11.30 -4.33 12.16
N THR A 135 -12.50 -3.98 11.71
CA THR A 135 -12.76 -2.86 10.80
C THR A 135 -13.67 -1.87 11.51
N ALA A 136 -13.33 -0.59 11.44
CA ALA A 136 -14.15 0.51 11.96
C ALA A 136 -15.08 1.06 10.86
#